data_AF-A0A1C0TUY1-F1
#
_entry.id   AF-A0A1C0TUY1-F1
#
_cell.length_a   1.000
_cell.length_b   1.000
_cell.length_c   1.000
_cell.angle_alpha   90.00
_cell.angle_beta   90.00
_cell.angle_gamma   90.00
#
_symmetry.space_group_name_H-M   'P 1'
#
loop_
_entity.id
_entity.type
_entity.pdbx_description
1 polymer ?
#
loop_
_entity_poly.entity_id
_entity_poly.type
_entity_poly.pdbx_seq_one_letter_code
_entity_poly.pdbx_strand_id
1 'polypeptide(L)' 'MITEAFNKKTNEKTLFLAWLFAVASWINTALVMVYSPFSILEIGALIFAVTVTQGALYLTKQVGKKNQMIGSIYKCLFEC' A
#
# COMPACT_ATOMS: atom_id res chain seq x y z
N MET A 1 3.84 -14.99 17.56
CA MET A 1 2.49 -14.65 18.03
C MET A 1 1.84 -13.46 17.32
N ILE A 2 2.56 -12.40 16.92
CA ILE A 2 1.93 -11.25 16.20
C ILE A 2 1.48 -11.64 14.78
N THR A 3 2.19 -12.57 14.13
CA THR A 3 1.91 -13.01 12.75
C THR A 3 0.62 -13.82 12.60
N GLU A 4 0.19 -14.53 13.64
CA GLU A 4 -1.03 -15.37 13.59
C GLU A 4 -2.32 -14.56 13.75
N ALA A 5 -2.28 -13.44 14.48
CA ALA A 5 -3.43 -12.55 14.63
C ALA A 5 -3.81 -11.85 13.30
N PHE A 6 -2.84 -11.60 12.43
CA PHE A 6 -3.08 -11.01 11.11
C PHE A 6 -3.71 -11.98 10.10
N ASN A 7 -3.62 -13.30 10.35
CA ASN A 7 -3.91 -14.33 9.35
C ASN A 7 -5.41 -14.71 9.28
N LYS A 8 -6.20 -14.43 10.32
CA LYS A 8 -7.58 -14.94 10.42
C LYS A 8 -8.65 -14.01 9.83
N LYS A 9 -8.31 -12.76 9.49
CA LYS A 9 -9.28 -11.78 8.97
C LYS A 9 -8.68 -10.72 8.04
N THR A 10 -7.61 -11.05 7.29
CA THR A 10 -7.16 -10.21 6.18
C THR A 10 -8.22 -10.26 5.09
N ASN A 11 -9.20 -9.37 5.22
CA ASN A 11 -10.37 -9.27 4.37
C ASN A 11 -10.09 -8.29 3.23
N GLU A 12 -10.90 -8.35 2.17
CA GLU A 12 -10.91 -7.36 1.09
C GLU A 12 -11.00 -5.91 1.64
N LYS A 13 -11.66 -5.73 2.79
CA LYS A 13 -11.71 -4.46 3.54
C LYS A 13 -10.35 -3.96 4.03
N THR A 14 -9.49 -4.86 4.52
CA THR A 14 -8.13 -4.52 4.97
C THR A 14 -7.27 -4.15 3.77
N LEU A 15 -7.43 -4.86 2.66
CA LEU A 15 -6.76 -4.53 1.40
C LEU A 15 -7.19 -3.15 0.89
N PHE A 16 -8.50 -2.87 0.91
CA PHE A 16 -9.05 -1.57 0.53
C PHE A 16 -8.52 -0.44 1.43
N LEU A 17 -8.49 -0.64 2.75
CA LEU A 17 -7.90 0.31 3.70
C LEU A 17 -6.42 0.57 3.43
N ALA A 18 -5.64 -0.47 3.11
CA ALA A 18 -4.22 -0.33 2.79
C ALA A 18 -3.99 0.51 1.52
N TRP A 19 -4.79 0.28 0.47
CA TRP A 19 -4.73 1.09 -0.75
C TRP A 19 -5.22 2.52 -0.54
N LEU A 20 -6.26 2.72 0.26
CA LEU A 20 -6.77 4.05 0.60
C LEU A 20 -5.72 4.86 1.38
N PHE A 21 -5.01 4.20 2.31
CA PHE A 21 -3.89 4.81 3.02
C PHE A 21 -2.69 5.11 2.11
N ALA A 22 -2.40 4.25 1.12
CA ALA A 22 -1.39 4.52 0.11
C ALA A 22 -1.74 5.78 -0.70
N VAL A 23 -2.98 5.90 -1.19
CA VAL A 23 -3.45 7.09 -1.91
C VAL A 23 -3.36 8.34 -1.04
N ALA A 24 -3.80 8.28 0.23
CA ALA A 24 -3.67 9.39 1.16
C ALA A 24 -2.20 9.80 1.40
N SER A 25 -1.28 8.83 1.47
CA SER A 25 0.15 9.09 1.61
C SER A 25 0.73 9.80 0.39
N TRP A 26 0.31 9.42 -0.83
CA TRP A 26 0.70 10.11 -2.05
C TRP A 26 0.13 11.52 -2.16
N ILE A 27 -1.12 11.73 -1.74
CA ILE A 27 -1.72 13.07 -1.65
C ILE A 27 -0.91 13.94 -0.68
N ASN A 28 -0.54 13.39 0.48
CA ASN A 28 0.30 14.09 1.44
C ASN A 28 1.67 14.44 0.86
N THR A 29 2.32 13.52 0.14
CA THR A 29 3.59 13.80 -0.54
C THR A 29 3.46 14.91 -1.58
N ALA A 30 2.38 14.92 -2.38
CA ALA A 30 2.11 16.00 -3.33
C ALA A 30 1.92 17.35 -2.63
N LEU A 31 1.18 17.39 -1.51
CA LEU A 31 1.04 18.60 -0.68
C LEU A 31 2.40 19.07 -0.15
N VAL A 32 3.22 18.16 0.37
CA VAL A 32 4.56 18.50 0.89
C VAL A 32 5.44 19.06 -0.22
N MET A 33 5.43 18.49 -1.43
CA MET A 33 6.20 19.02 -2.56
C MET A 33 5.73 20.40 -3.05
N VAL A 34 4.43 20.69 -2.95
CA VAL A 34 3.89 21.98 -3.40
C VAL A 34 4.12 23.09 -2.38
N TYR A 35 4.05 22.76 -1.09
CA TYR A 35 4.02 23.77 -0.02
C TYR A 35 5.26 23.81 0.87
N SER A 36 6.10 22.78 0.88
CA SER A 36 7.28 22.74 1.73
C SER A 36 8.51 23.29 1.00
N PRO A 37 9.26 24.22 1.59
CA PRO A 37 10.55 24.65 1.06
C PRO A 37 11.70 23.72 1.50
N PHE A 38 11.43 22.69 2.31
CA PHE A 38 12.44 21.84 2.92
C PHE A 38 12.54 20.49 2.18
N SER A 39 13.63 20.28 1.45
CA SER A 39 13.85 19.05 0.67
C SER A 39 13.88 17.77 1.52
N ILE A 40 14.24 17.87 2.81
CA ILE A 40 14.23 16.71 3.74
C ILE A 40 12.81 16.20 3.96
N LEU A 41 11.82 17.11 4.06
CA LEU A 41 10.41 16.75 4.23
C LEU A 41 9.85 16.09 2.97
N GLU A 42 10.23 16.58 1.78
CA GLU A 42 9.85 15.97 0.50
C GLU A 42 10.39 14.55 0.36
N ILE A 43 11.69 14.34 0.62
CA ILE A 43 12.33 13.02 0.55
C ILE A 43 11.71 12.07 1.58
N GLY A 44 11.47 12.55 2.80
CA GLY A 44 10.82 11.76 3.85
C GLY A 44 9.42 11.31 3.45
N ALA A 45 8.61 12.23 2.91
CA ALA A 45 7.27 11.93 2.43
C ALA A 45 7.27 10.94 1.25
N LEU A 46 8.21 11.08 0.32
CA LEU A 46 8.42 10.13 -0.78
C LEU A 46 8.75 8.73 -0.29
N ILE A 47 9.74 8.60 0.59
CA ILE A 47 10.15 7.28 1.14
C ILE A 47 8.98 6.63 1.88
N PHE A 48 8.22 7.42 2.65
CA PHE A 48 7.04 6.93 3.35
C PHE A 48 5.97 6.41 2.37
N ALA A 49 5.62 7.20 1.35
CA ALA A 49 4.62 6.82 0.35
C ALA A 49 5.02 5.54 -0.42
N VAL A 50 6.30 5.41 -0.80
CA VAL A 50 6.83 4.22 -1.45
C VAL A 50 6.74 3.00 -0.53
N THR A 51 7.13 3.14 0.73
CA THR A 51 7.09 2.05 1.72
C THR A 51 5.65 1.56 1.94
N VAL A 52 4.70 2.49 2.09
CA VAL A 52 3.27 2.16 2.22
C VAL A 52 2.75 1.45 0.97
N THR A 53 3.15 1.92 -0.21
CA THR A 53 2.76 1.29 -1.49
C THR A 53 3.29 -0.13 -1.60
N GLN A 54 4.56 -0.38 -1.24
CA GLN A 54 5.12 -1.73 -1.21
C GLN A 54 4.39 -2.64 -0.19
N GLY A 55 4.02 -2.10 0.97
CA GLY A 55 3.21 -2.81 1.96
C GLY A 55 1.83 -3.20 1.41
N ALA A 56 1.16 -2.29 0.71
CA ALA A 56 -0.13 -2.55 0.07
C ALA A 56 0.00 -3.62 -1.03
N LEU A 57 1.05 -3.58 -1.86
CA LEU A 57 1.33 -4.61 -2.87
C LEU A 57 1.58 -5.97 -2.24
N TYR A 58 2.37 -6.03 -1.17
CA TYR A 58 2.63 -7.28 -0.44
C TYR A 58 1.34 -7.88 0.14
N LEU A 59 0.48 -7.05 0.74
CA LEU A 59 -0.83 -7.47 1.22
C LEU A 59 -1.74 -7.94 0.06
N THR A 60 -1.70 -7.25 -1.08
CA THR A 60 -2.44 -7.66 -2.29
C THR A 60 -2.01 -9.05 -2.74
N LYS A 61 -0.70 -9.32 -2.79
CA LYS A 61 -0.15 -10.64 -3.15
C LYS A 61 -0.55 -11.73 -2.14
N GLN A 62 -0.55 -11.43 -0.85
CA GLN A 62 -1.00 -12.34 0.22
C GLN A 62 -2.50 -12.69 0.09
N VAL A 63 -3.36 -11.69 -0.14
CA VAL A 63 -4.80 -11.88 -0.32
C VAL A 63 -5.11 -12.57 -1.65
N GLY A 64 -4.41 -12.23 -2.72
CA GLY A 64 -4.56 -12.86 -4.04
C GLY A 64 -4.23 -14.35 -4.08
N LYS A 65 -3.39 -14.85 -3.15
CA LYS A 65 -3.20 -16.31 -2.95
C LYS A 65 -4.42 -17.00 -2.37
N LYS A 66 -5.26 -16.26 -1.62
CA LYS A 66 -6.48 -16.78 -0.98
C LYS A 66 -7.75 -16.54 -1.82
N ASN A 67 -7.78 -15.48 -2.62
CA ASN A 67 -8.89 -15.13 -3.52
C ASN A 67 -8.41 -15.06 -4.98
N GLN A 68 -8.94 -15.97 -5.81
CA GLN A 68 -8.55 -16.16 -7.20
C GLN A 68 -8.79 -14.92 -8.09
N MET A 69 -9.84 -14.13 -7.79
CA MET A 69 -10.15 -12.90 -8.52
C MET A 69 -9.09 -11.82 -8.29
N ILE A 70 -8.73 -11.57 -7.03
CA ILE A 70 -7.71 -10.59 -6.64
C ILE A 70 -6.33 -11.04 -7.14
N GLY A 71 -6.05 -12.35 -7.12
CA GLY A 71 -4.83 -12.92 -7.69
C GLY A 71 -4.72 -12.69 -9.20
N SER A 72 -5.82 -12.81 -9.94
CA SER A 72 -5.84 -12.53 -11.38
C SER A 72 -5.58 -11.05 -11.70
N ILE A 73 -6.19 -10.14 -10.93
CA ILE A 73 -5.96 -8.69 -11.06
C ILE A 73 -4.50 -8.35 -10.76
N TYR A 74 -3.95 -8.89 -9.66
CA TYR A 74 -2.55 -8.68 -9.30
C TYR A 74 -1.60 -9.16 -10.40
N LYS A 75 -1.82 -10.35 -10.95
CA LYS A 75 -0.99 -10.89 -12.05
C LYS A 75 -1.06 -10.02 -13.30
N CYS A 76 -2.26 -9.58 -13.69
CA CYS A 76 -2.45 -8.73 -14.86
C CYS A 76 -1.78 -7.35 -14.71
N LEU A 77 -1.75 -6.79 -13.50
CA LEU A 77 -1.20 -5.45 -13.25
C LEU A 77 0.30 -5.45 -12.95
N PHE A 78 0.85 -6.52 -12.37
CA PHE A 78 2.21 -6.51 -11.80
C PHE A 78 3.11 -7.69 -12.19
N GLU A 79 2.59 -8.76 -12.80
CA GLU A 79 3.37 -9.95 -13.23
C GLU A 79 3.16 -10.27 -14.73
N CYS A 80 2.97 -9.25 -15.58
CA CYS A 80 2.90 -9.45 -17.03
C CYS A 80 4.30 -9.68 -17.65
#